data_AF-A0A845CEC5-F1
#
_entry.id   AF-A0A845CEC5-F1
#
_cell.length_a   1.000
_cell.length_b   1.000
_cell.length_c   1.000
_cell.angle_alpha   90.00
_cell.angle_beta   90.00
_cell.angle_gamma   90.00
#
_symmetry.space_group_name_H-M   'P 1'
#
loop_
_entity.id
_entity.type
_entity.pdbx_description
1 polymer ?
#
loop_
_entity_poly.entity_id
_entity_poly.type
_entity_poly.pdbx_seq_one_letter_code
_entity_poly.pdbx_strand_id
1 'polypeptide(L)'
;MNTANESANPDAEPKSFEAALERLEAIVEELEEGEPSLEKAVLLYEEGVKLFRYSREQLNAAQKKVEELAGESEETLSLQPFEDGEDDE
;
A
#
# COMPACT_ATOMS: atom_id res chain seq x y z
N MET A 1 10.88 23.33 -7.39
CA MET A 1 11.58 23.57 -6.12
C MET A 1 11.98 22.21 -5.59
N ASN A 2 13.25 22.06 -5.25
CA ASN A 2 13.92 20.80 -4.94
C ASN A 2 13.71 20.43 -3.48
N THR A 3 13.25 19.21 -3.20
CA THR A 3 13.37 18.56 -1.87
C THR A 3 13.56 17.07 -2.17
N ALA A 4 14.80 16.65 -2.42
CA ALA A 4 15.74 16.21 -1.39
C ALA A 4 15.36 14.82 -0.86
N ASN A 5 15.92 13.82 -1.56
CA ASN A 5 16.47 12.58 -1.05
C ASN A 5 16.55 12.54 0.49
N GLU A 6 15.65 11.78 1.12
CA GLU A 6 15.64 11.56 2.56
C GLU A 6 15.88 10.06 2.82
N SER A 7 16.98 9.81 3.53
CA SER A 7 17.57 8.52 3.87
C SER A 7 16.58 7.38 4.09
N ALA A 8 16.75 6.30 3.33
CA ALA A 8 16.08 5.01 3.54
C ALA A 8 16.59 4.36 4.83
N ASN A 9 15.88 4.60 5.93
CA ASN A 9 15.96 3.80 7.14
C ASN A 9 15.01 2.60 6.98
N PRO A 10 15.48 1.35 6.98
CA PRO A 10 14.63 0.17 6.74
C PRO A 10 13.58 -0.08 7.84
N ASP A 11 13.63 0.65 8.96
CA ASP A 11 12.68 0.58 10.07
C ASP A 11 11.68 1.75 10.12
N ALA A 12 11.71 2.69 9.18
CA ALA A 12 10.76 3.80 9.17
C ALA A 12 9.44 3.37 8.50
N GLU A 13 8.31 3.53 9.20
CA GLU A 13 6.98 3.36 8.60
C GLU A 13 6.87 4.24 7.33
N PRO A 14 6.26 3.73 6.25
CA PRO A 14 6.17 4.46 4.99
C PRO A 14 5.45 5.79 5.22
N LYS A 15 6.10 6.88 4.81
CA LYS A 15 5.58 8.24 5.04
C LYS A 15 4.41 8.60 4.11
N SER A 16 4.10 7.77 3.11
CA SER A 16 3.02 7.98 2.12
C SER A 16 2.58 6.66 1.49
N PHE A 17 1.38 6.66 0.87
CA PHE A 17 0.85 5.50 0.14
C PHE A 17 1.77 5.12 -1.04
N GLU A 18 2.23 6.11 -1.80
CA GLU A 18 3.11 5.92 -2.95
C GLU A 18 4.44 5.27 -2.55
N ALA A 19 5.03 5.72 -1.44
CA ALA A 19 6.26 5.12 -0.91
C ALA A 19 6.03 3.68 -0.39
N ALA A 20 4.86 3.40 0.21
CA ALA A 20 4.52 2.06 0.64
C ALA A 20 4.37 1.11 -0.55
N LEU A 21 3.75 1.59 -1.63
CA LEU A 21 3.56 0.84 -2.87
C LEU A 21 4.89 0.56 -3.58
N GLU A 22 5.73 1.59 -3.76
CA GLU A 22 7.07 1.45 -4.36
C GLU A 22 7.94 0.45 -3.58
N ARG A 23 7.88 0.48 -2.24
CA ARG A 23 8.60 -0.50 -1.43
C ARG A 23 8.03 -1.90 -1.56
N LEU A 24 6.71 -2.06 -1.66
CA LEU A 24 6.08 -3.36 -1.86
C LEU A 24 6.48 -3.97 -3.21
N GLU A 25 6.53 -3.17 -4.28
CA GLU A 25 7.02 -3.59 -5.60
C GLU A 25 8.47 -4.06 -5.53
N ALA A 26 9.35 -3.30 -4.86
CA ALA A 26 10.74 -3.69 -4.67
C ALA A 26 10.89 -5.00 -3.87
N ILE A 27 10.04 -5.21 -2.85
CA ILE A 27 10.03 -6.47 -2.09
C ILE A 27 9.64 -7.65 -2.97
N VAL A 28 8.65 -7.48 -3.85
CA VAL A 28 8.24 -8.52 -4.81
C VAL A 28 9.38 -8.84 -5.76
N GLU A 29 10.03 -7.81 -6.33
CA GLU A 29 11.21 -8.00 -7.19
C GLU A 29 12.33 -8.76 -6.44
N GLU A 30 12.68 -8.34 -5.20
CA GLU A 30 13.69 -9.01 -4.37
C GLU A 30 13.35 -10.50 -4.09
N LEU A 31 12.06 -10.83 -3.94
CA LEU A 31 11.59 -12.20 -3.72
C LEU A 31 11.60 -13.03 -5.01
N GLU A 32 11.32 -12.41 -6.17
CA GLU A 32 11.28 -13.08 -7.47
C GLU A 32 12.66 -13.29 -8.09
N GLU A 33 13.66 -12.45 -7.76
CA GLU A 33 15.05 -12.59 -8.22
C GLU A 33 15.73 -13.88 -7.73
N GLY A 34 15.14 -14.58 -6.76
CA GLY A 34 15.39 -16.00 -6.52
C GLY A 34 16.54 -16.36 -5.57
N GLU A 35 17.19 -15.37 -4.93
CA GLU A 35 18.29 -15.64 -3.97
C GLU A 35 18.17 -14.98 -2.57
N PRO A 36 16.99 -14.59 -2.03
CA PRO A 36 16.95 -14.24 -0.62
C PRO A 36 17.22 -15.50 0.24
N SER A 37 18.08 -15.38 1.25
CA SER A 37 18.18 -16.41 2.28
C SER A 37 16.82 -16.61 2.95
N LEU A 38 16.58 -17.77 3.55
CA LEU A 38 15.30 -18.02 4.24
C LEU A 38 14.99 -16.94 5.29
N GLU A 39 15.98 -16.52 6.08
CA GLU A 39 15.78 -15.45 7.05
C GLU A 39 15.41 -14.12 6.37
N LYS A 40 16.08 -13.78 5.26
CA LYS A 40 15.81 -12.56 4.50
C LYS A 40 14.42 -12.60 3.85
N ALA A 41 14.00 -13.75 3.33
CA ALA A 41 12.68 -13.94 2.73
C ALA A 41 11.57 -13.74 3.77
N VAL A 42 11.76 -14.26 4.98
CA VAL A 42 10.81 -14.05 6.10
C VAL A 42 10.71 -12.57 6.46
N LEU A 43 11.85 -11.87 6.56
CA LEU A 43 11.86 -10.42 6.85
C LEU A 43 11.18 -9.60 5.76
N LEU A 44 11.45 -9.90 4.49
CA LEU A 44 10.80 -9.26 3.34
C LEU A 44 9.29 -9.48 3.35
N TYR A 45 8.84 -10.69 3.68
CA TYR A 45 7.42 -11.01 3.80
C TYR A 45 6.75 -10.22 4.94
N GLU A 46 7.38 -10.18 6.13
CA GLU A 46 6.86 -9.41 7.26
C GLU A 46 6.75 -7.92 6.95
N GLU A 47 7.74 -7.37 6.25
CA GLU A 47 7.73 -5.99 5.77
C GLU A 47 6.59 -5.78 4.76
N GLY A 48 6.47 -6.65 3.75
CA GLY A 48 5.41 -6.59 2.74
C GLY A 48 4.01 -6.61 3.34
N VAL A 49 3.77 -7.47 4.35
CA VAL A 49 2.47 -7.53 5.06
C VAL A 49 2.17 -6.21 5.78
N LYS A 50 3.16 -5.57 6.41
CA LYS A 50 2.97 -4.27 7.07
C LYS A 50 2.62 -3.19 6.06
N LEU A 51 3.34 -3.13 4.94
CA LEU A 51 3.10 -2.18 3.86
C LEU A 51 1.72 -2.37 3.23
N PHE A 52 1.32 -3.61 2.96
CA PHE A 52 0.00 -3.94 2.43
C PHE A 52 -1.12 -3.44 3.36
N ARG A 53 -1.00 -3.71 4.66
CA ARG A 53 -1.99 -3.26 5.65
C ARG A 53 -2.08 -1.74 5.70
N TYR A 54 -0.94 -1.06 5.74
CA TYR A 54 -0.88 0.40 5.68
C TYR A 54 -1.56 0.94 4.42
N SER A 55 -1.25 0.41 3.25
CA SER A 55 -1.84 0.82 1.98
C SER A 55 -3.36 0.63 1.96
N ARG A 56 -3.85 -0.50 2.49
CA ARG A 56 -5.28 -0.77 2.62
C ARG A 56 -5.98 0.20 3.56
N GLU A 57 -5.37 0.54 4.68
CA GLU A 57 -5.91 1.54 5.63
C GLU A 57 -6.00 2.93 4.98
N GLN A 58 -4.99 3.33 4.23
CA GLN A 58 -4.97 4.61 3.50
C GLN A 58 -6.05 4.65 2.41
N LEU A 59 -6.23 3.57 1.63
CA LEU A 59 -7.28 3.48 0.62
C LEU A 59 -8.68 3.55 1.25
N ASN A 60 -8.92 2.83 2.35
CA ASN A 60 -10.19 2.90 3.08
C ASN A 60 -10.49 4.31 3.59
N ALA A 61 -9.50 5.00 4.14
CA ALA A 61 -9.64 6.38 4.60
C ALA A 61 -9.97 7.33 3.44
N ALA A 62 -9.30 7.15 2.29
CA ALA A 62 -9.57 7.92 1.09
C ALA A 62 -10.99 7.65 0.55
N GLN A 63 -11.39 6.38 0.43
CA GLN A 63 -12.72 5.99 -0.02
C GLN A 63 -13.80 6.63 0.85
N LYS A 64 -13.70 6.48 2.18
CA LYS A 64 -14.65 7.08 3.12
C LYS A 64 -14.73 8.59 2.94
N LYS A 65 -13.59 9.24 2.69
CA LYS A 65 -13.58 10.69 2.47
C LYS A 65 -14.29 11.09 1.18
N VAL A 66 -14.11 10.31 0.12
CA VAL A 66 -14.82 10.50 -1.15
C VAL A 66 -16.33 10.26 -0.97
N GLU A 67 -16.73 9.22 -0.24
CA GLU A 67 -18.14 8.94 0.08
C GLU A 67 -18.80 10.06 0.90
N GLU A 68 -18.10 10.62 1.90
CA GLU A 68 -18.59 11.77 2.66
C GLU A 68 -18.85 12.98 1.74
N LEU A 69 -17.87 13.31 0.88
CA LEU A 69 -17.99 14.43 -0.06
C LEU A 69 -19.07 14.19 -1.13
N ALA A 70 -19.21 12.96 -1.60
CA ALA A 70 -20.21 12.55 -2.57
C ALA A 70 -21.63 12.53 -1.99
N GLY A 71 -21.77 12.16 -0.70
CA GLY A 71 -23.04 12.21 0.03
C GLY A 71 -23.50 13.63 0.37
N GLU A 72 -22.58 14.58 0.50
CA GLU A 72 -22.88 16.01 0.60
C GLU A 72 -23.30 16.61 -0.77
N SER A 73 -22.84 16.04 -1.89
CA SER A 73 -23.37 16.34 -3.23
C SER A 73 -24.57 15.44 -3.55
N GLU A 74 -25.72 15.80 -2.98
CA GLU A 74 -27.01 15.16 -3.25
C GLU A 74 -27.23 15.04 -4.78
N GLU A 75 -27.18 13.79 -5.28
CA GLU A 75 -27.40 13.33 -6.67
C GLU A 75 -26.11 12.92 -7.44
N THR A 76 -25.96 11.60 -7.69
CA THR A 76 -25.19 10.96 -8.79
C THR A 76 -23.76 10.42 -8.64
N LEU A 77 -23.23 10.06 -7.46
CA LEU A 77 -22.00 9.25 -7.41
C LEU A 77 -22.25 7.90 -6.74
N SER A 78 -22.67 6.91 -7.54
CA SER A 78 -22.72 5.50 -7.12
C SER A 78 -21.29 4.97 -6.98
N LEU A 79 -20.68 5.20 -5.82
CA LEU A 79 -19.42 4.57 -5.45
C LEU A 79 -19.75 3.15 -5.03
N GLN A 80 -19.50 2.18 -5.90
CA GLN A 80 -19.51 0.78 -5.48
C GLN A 80 -18.23 0.53 -4.65
N PRO A 81 -18.32 -0.26 -3.57
CA PRO A 81 -17.14 -0.76 -2.88
C PRO A 81 -16.20 -1.40 -3.89
N PHE A 82 -14.89 -1.11 -3.79
CA PHE A 82 -13.90 -1.87 -4.51
C PHE A 82 -13.90 -3.29 -3.91
N GLU A 83 -14.45 -4.25 -4.65
CA GLU A 83 -14.28 -5.66 -4.32
C GLU A 83 -12.80 -5.99 -4.55
N ASP A 84 -12.04 -6.15 -3.47
CA ASP A 84 -10.81 -6.96 -3.51
C ASP A 84 -11.26 -8.30 -4.10
N GLY A 85 -10.85 -8.59 -5.35
CA GLY A 85 -11.18 -9.86 -5.98
C GLY A 85 -10.63 -11.01 -5.15
N GLU A 86 -11.42 -11.51 -4.22
CA GLU A 86 -11.35 -12.90 -3.78
C GLU A 86 -11.73 -13.72 -5.02
N ASP A 87 -10.74 -13.96 -5.89
CA ASP A 87 -10.75 -15.14 -6.74
C ASP A 87 -10.72 -16.35 -5.79
N ASP A 88 -11.90 -16.71 -5.30
CA ASP A 88 -12.20 -18.03 -4.76
C ASP A 88 -11.96 -19.06 -5.88
N GLU A 89 -10.88 -19.83 -5.72
CA GLU A 89 -10.47 -21.08 -6.43
C GLU A 89 -9.87 -21.00 -7.85
#